data_AF-W1U5N1-F1
#
_entry.id   AF-W1U5N1-F1
#
_cell.length_a   1.000
_cell.length_b   1.000
_cell.length_c   1.000
_cell.angle_alpha   90.00
_cell.angle_beta   90.00
_cell.angle_gamma   90.00
#
_symmetry.space_group_name_H-M   'P 1'
#
loop_
_entity.id
_entity.type
_entity.pdbx_description
1 polymer ?
#
loop_
_entity_poly.entity_id
_entity_poly.type
_entity_poly.pdbx_seq_one_letter_code
_entity_poly.pdbx_strand_id
1 'polypeptide(L)'
;SITKKDGKETKTVNIWDLNDAVNNITNGTTDVSSWKLQANGQGERTIKKDSVVNFVNGTSTKVTIDGNDVTVDLNDATKNQINENTTKITNIDGRVTKIENSIDQKIEDAKVTVKGDDKTGVKVENTADPGKPVNYKVSLEEKVNVGHVTIDGKDSKGEITGLTNTTVDAADFATKGRAATEEQLKAAMGKVQA
;
A
#
# COMPACT_ATOMS: atom_id res chain seq x y z
N SER A 1 -90.38 0.51 1.89
CA SER A 1 -89.25 1.46 1.77
C SER A 1 -89.19 2.32 3.02
N ILE A 2 -88.01 2.79 3.41
CA ILE A 2 -87.86 3.74 4.51
C ILE A 2 -87.56 5.09 3.88
N THR A 3 -88.31 6.13 4.26
CA THR A 3 -88.01 7.50 3.84
C THR A 3 -87.03 8.13 4.82
N LYS A 4 -85.92 8.65 4.30
CA LYS A 4 -84.92 9.37 5.08
C LYS A 4 -84.81 10.80 4.57
N LYS A 5 -84.77 11.76 5.49
CA LYS A 5 -84.48 13.15 5.16
C LYS A 5 -82.98 13.33 5.00
N ASP A 6 -82.54 13.77 3.83
CA ASP A 6 -81.16 14.08 3.50
C ASP A 6 -81.08 15.58 3.17
N GLY A 7 -80.73 16.38 4.18
CA GLY A 7 -80.85 17.85 4.10
C GLY A 7 -82.31 18.32 3.95
N LYS A 8 -82.62 19.05 2.87
CA LYS A 8 -83.99 19.51 2.56
C LYS A 8 -84.78 18.51 1.70
N GLU A 9 -84.14 17.46 1.21
CA GLU A 9 -84.77 16.45 0.35
C GLU A 9 -85.23 15.23 1.16
N THR A 10 -86.31 14.59 0.71
CA THR A 10 -86.73 13.28 1.23
C THR A 10 -86.36 12.23 0.20
N LYS A 11 -85.48 11.31 0.57
CA LYS A 11 -85.07 10.18 -0.28
C LYS A 11 -85.76 8.92 0.19
N THR A 12 -86.28 8.15 -0.75
CA THR A 12 -86.84 6.82 -0.50
C THR A 12 -85.72 5.80 -0.62
N VAL A 13 -85.47 5.04 0.45
CA VAL A 13 -84.49 3.95 0.44
C VAL A 13 -85.23 2.62 0.38
N ASN A 14 -84.89 1.79 -0.61
CA ASN A 14 -85.40 0.43 -0.72
C ASN A 14 -84.54 -0.51 0.15
N ILE A 15 -85.20 -1.34 0.95
CA ILE A 15 -84.52 -2.30 1.82
C ILE A 15 -83.81 -3.40 1.03
N TRP A 16 -84.34 -3.74 -0.16
CA TRP A 16 -83.73 -4.72 -1.06
C TRP A 16 -82.41 -4.21 -1.65
N ASP A 17 -82.37 -2.97 -2.12
CA ASP A 17 -81.15 -2.35 -2.64
C ASP A 17 -80.05 -2.27 -1.55
N LEU A 18 -80.44 -2.02 -0.29
CA LEU A 18 -79.50 -2.07 0.85
C LEU A 18 -78.98 -3.49 1.10
N ASN A 19 -79.87 -4.49 1.09
CA ASN A 19 -79.49 -5.89 1.25
C ASN A 19 -78.52 -6.33 0.13
N ASP A 20 -78.79 -5.94 -1.11
CA ASP A 20 -77.93 -6.23 -2.25
C ASP A 20 -76.58 -5.53 -2.13
N ALA A 21 -76.55 -4.27 -1.71
CA ALA A 21 -75.29 -3.56 -1.44
C ALA A 21 -74.46 -4.24 -0.34
N VAL A 22 -75.09 -4.63 0.78
CA VAL A 22 -74.41 -5.35 1.87
C VAL A 22 -73.91 -6.72 1.42
N ASN A 23 -74.69 -7.47 0.64
CA ASN A 23 -74.27 -8.75 0.08
C ASN A 23 -73.09 -8.58 -0.88
N ASN A 24 -73.12 -7.55 -1.71
CA ASN A 24 -72.03 -7.24 -2.63
C ASN A 24 -70.73 -6.85 -1.91
N ILE A 25 -70.82 -6.11 -0.80
CA ILE A 25 -69.68 -5.81 0.07
C ILE A 25 -69.16 -7.09 0.73
N THR A 26 -70.05 -7.89 1.30
CA THR A 26 -69.72 -9.13 2.00
C THR A 26 -69.01 -10.11 1.07
N ASN A 27 -69.52 -10.24 -0.15
CA ASN A 27 -69.00 -11.09 -1.22
C ASN A 27 -67.81 -10.45 -1.97
N GLY A 28 -67.41 -9.22 -1.65
CA GLY A 28 -66.27 -8.55 -2.28
C GLY A 28 -66.47 -8.19 -3.76
N THR A 29 -67.72 -8.11 -4.25
CA THR A 29 -68.03 -7.73 -5.63
C THR A 29 -67.94 -6.22 -5.86
N THR A 30 -67.80 -5.45 -4.79
CA THR A 30 -67.52 -4.00 -4.79
C THR A 30 -66.07 -3.68 -4.45
N ASP A 31 -65.56 -2.53 -4.89
CA ASP A 31 -64.21 -2.07 -4.55
C ASP A 31 -64.09 -1.42 -3.16
N VAL A 32 -65.17 -1.30 -2.38
CA VAL A 32 -65.13 -0.66 -1.06
C VAL A 32 -64.28 -1.39 -0.01
N SER A 33 -63.95 -2.67 -0.25
CA SER A 33 -63.03 -3.47 0.58
C SER A 33 -61.66 -3.68 -0.06
N SER A 34 -61.33 -2.91 -1.11
CA SER A 34 -60.05 -3.01 -1.81
C SER A 34 -59.03 -1.99 -1.29
N TRP A 35 -57.75 -2.31 -1.45
CA TRP A 35 -56.64 -1.39 -1.16
C TRP A 35 -55.67 -1.33 -2.33
N LYS A 36 -54.85 -0.27 -2.40
CA LYS A 36 -53.86 -0.08 -3.47
C LYS A 36 -52.49 -0.49 -2.99
N LEU A 37 -51.86 -1.41 -3.72
CA LEU A 37 -50.45 -1.77 -3.56
C LEU A 37 -49.61 -0.95 -4.55
N GLN A 38 -48.52 -0.37 -4.07
CA GLN A 38 -47.51 0.31 -4.89
C GLN A 38 -46.12 0.00 -4.36
N ALA A 39 -45.12 -0.06 -5.24
CA ALA A 39 -43.72 -0.24 -4.87
C ALA A 39 -42.93 0.97 -5.36
N ASN A 40 -42.25 1.68 -4.45
CA ASN A 40 -41.43 2.86 -4.76
C ASN A 40 -42.19 3.93 -5.58
N GLY A 41 -43.49 4.14 -5.30
CA GLY A 41 -44.30 5.12 -6.02
C GLY A 41 -44.73 4.69 -7.43
N GLN A 42 -44.49 3.44 -7.84
CA GLN A 42 -44.79 2.92 -9.17
C GLN A 42 -45.64 1.64 -9.12
N GLY A 43 -46.26 1.30 -10.26
CA GLY A 43 -46.93 0.02 -10.47
C GLY A 43 -48.15 -0.21 -9.59
N GLU A 44 -48.99 0.83 -9.41
CA GLU A 44 -50.20 0.76 -8.60
C GLU A 44 -51.11 -0.41 -9.05
N ARG A 45 -51.51 -1.24 -8.09
CA ARG A 45 -52.47 -2.33 -8.30
C ARG A 45 -53.56 -2.31 -7.23
N THR A 46 -54.82 -2.47 -7.64
CA THR A 46 -55.93 -2.67 -6.71
C THR A 46 -55.97 -4.13 -6.25
N ILE A 47 -55.84 -4.35 -4.95
CA ILE A 47 -55.95 -5.64 -4.28
C ILE A 47 -57.36 -5.75 -3.72
N LYS A 48 -58.16 -6.64 -4.31
CA LYS A 48 -59.56 -6.88 -3.89
C LYS A 48 -59.62 -7.86 -2.72
N LYS A 49 -60.83 -8.05 -2.19
CA LYS A 49 -61.11 -9.10 -1.20
C LYS A 49 -60.57 -10.45 -1.70
N ASP A 50 -59.99 -11.23 -0.80
CA ASP A 50 -59.45 -12.58 -1.03
C ASP A 50 -58.30 -12.65 -2.07
N SER A 51 -57.78 -11.51 -2.52
CA SER A 51 -56.59 -11.46 -3.36
C SER A 51 -55.33 -11.75 -2.55
N VAL A 52 -54.39 -12.49 -3.14
CA VAL A 52 -53.10 -12.81 -2.51
C VAL A 52 -52.00 -11.98 -3.14
N VAL A 53 -51.22 -11.28 -2.31
CA VAL A 53 -49.97 -10.63 -2.71
C VAL A 53 -48.83 -11.58 -2.39
N ASN A 54 -48.25 -12.20 -3.41
CA ASN A 54 -47.12 -13.10 -3.25
C ASN A 54 -45.80 -12.34 -3.37
N PHE A 55 -44.95 -12.42 -2.34
CA PHE A 55 -43.57 -11.94 -2.40
C PHE A 55 -42.67 -13.08 -2.86
N VAL A 56 -41.95 -12.86 -3.97
CA VAL A 56 -41.09 -13.87 -4.58
C VAL A 56 -39.62 -13.56 -4.34
N ASN A 57 -38.78 -14.60 -4.26
CA ASN A 57 -37.33 -14.43 -4.22
C ASN A 57 -36.85 -13.72 -5.48
N GLY A 58 -35.92 -12.76 -5.31
CA GLY A 58 -35.20 -12.15 -6.41
C GLY A 58 -33.94 -12.92 -6.77
N THR A 59 -33.20 -12.44 -7.77
CA THR A 59 -31.91 -13.05 -8.17
C THR A 59 -30.90 -13.09 -7.03
N SER A 60 -30.89 -12.07 -6.16
CA SER A 60 -29.94 -11.94 -5.04
C SER A 60 -30.61 -11.91 -3.68
N THR A 61 -31.94 -11.89 -3.62
CA THR A 61 -32.70 -11.74 -2.39
C THR A 61 -33.55 -12.98 -2.10
N LYS A 62 -33.76 -13.24 -0.82
CA LYS A 62 -34.62 -14.29 -0.30
C LYS A 62 -35.67 -13.65 0.59
N VAL A 63 -36.91 -14.08 0.41
CA VAL A 63 -38.05 -13.69 1.24
C VAL A 63 -38.48 -14.90 2.06
N THR A 64 -38.62 -14.72 3.37
CA THR A 64 -39.10 -15.77 4.28
C THR A 64 -40.21 -15.23 5.16
N ILE A 65 -41.11 -16.13 5.60
CA ILE A 65 -42.20 -15.81 6.50
C ILE A 65 -42.03 -16.67 7.76
N ASP A 66 -42.11 -16.04 8.93
CA ASP A 66 -42.17 -16.71 10.23
C ASP A 66 -43.29 -16.08 11.06
N GLY A 67 -44.37 -16.82 11.28
CA GLY A 67 -45.59 -16.29 11.87
C GLY A 67 -46.15 -15.10 11.07
N ASN A 68 -46.16 -13.93 11.70
CA ASN A 68 -46.66 -12.69 11.11
C ASN A 68 -45.55 -11.81 10.51
N ASP A 69 -44.29 -12.22 10.62
CA ASP A 69 -43.15 -11.43 10.15
C ASP A 69 -42.71 -11.87 8.76
N VAL A 70 -42.44 -10.88 7.90
CA VAL A 70 -41.84 -11.06 6.58
C VAL A 70 -40.41 -10.53 6.64
N THR A 71 -39.44 -11.41 6.40
CA THR A 71 -38.02 -11.03 6.31
C THR A 71 -37.58 -11.01 4.85
N VAL A 72 -36.87 -9.95 4.47
CA VAL A 72 -36.22 -9.82 3.16
C VAL A 72 -34.72 -9.69 3.40
N ASP A 73 -33.95 -10.62 2.85
CA ASP A 73 -32.50 -10.71 3.04
C ASP A 73 -31.80 -11.09 1.73
N LEU A 74 -30.47 -11.14 1.73
CA LEU A 74 -29.67 -11.74 0.67
C LEU A 74 -29.81 -13.27 0.67
N ASN A 75 -29.81 -13.85 -0.52
CA ASN A 75 -29.81 -15.30 -0.66
C ASN A 75 -28.43 -15.92 -0.37
N ASP A 76 -28.42 -17.24 -0.17
CA ASP A 76 -27.23 -17.98 0.26
C ASP A 76 -26.09 -17.88 -0.78
N ALA A 77 -26.42 -17.88 -2.07
CA ALA A 77 -25.43 -17.71 -3.14
C ALA A 77 -24.71 -16.36 -3.05
N THR A 78 -25.47 -15.27 -2.83
CA THR A 78 -24.91 -13.92 -2.69
C THR A 78 -24.06 -13.81 -1.41
N LYS A 79 -24.54 -14.36 -0.29
CA LYS A 79 -23.78 -14.39 0.98
C LYS A 79 -22.49 -15.19 0.85
N ASN A 80 -22.53 -16.35 0.19
CA ASN A 80 -21.35 -17.17 -0.05
C ASN A 80 -20.33 -16.44 -0.92
N GLN A 81 -20.76 -15.79 -2.00
CA GLN A 81 -19.87 -15.01 -2.86
C GLN A 81 -19.20 -13.86 -2.09
N ILE A 82 -19.94 -13.16 -1.23
CA ILE A 82 -19.38 -12.12 -0.36
C ILE A 82 -18.33 -12.71 0.58
N ASN A 83 -18.65 -13.82 1.26
CA ASN A 83 -17.73 -14.46 2.21
C ASN A 83 -16.46 -14.99 1.54
N GLU A 84 -16.59 -15.59 0.35
CA GLU A 84 -15.45 -16.03 -0.45
C GLU A 84 -14.56 -14.85 -0.86
N ASN A 85 -15.16 -13.75 -1.31
CA ASN A 85 -14.42 -12.55 -1.67
C ASN A 85 -13.69 -11.96 -0.45
N THR A 86 -14.35 -11.87 0.70
CA THR A 86 -13.73 -11.43 1.96
C THR A 86 -12.53 -12.31 2.31
N THR A 87 -12.68 -13.64 2.20
CA THR A 87 -11.58 -14.59 2.48
C THR A 87 -10.40 -14.40 1.51
N LYS A 88 -10.67 -14.20 0.21
CA LYS A 88 -9.64 -13.93 -0.80
C LYS A 88 -8.89 -12.63 -0.49
N ILE A 89 -9.60 -11.58 -0.07
CA ILE A 89 -9.00 -10.29 0.32
C ILE A 89 -8.10 -10.46 1.54
N THR A 90 -8.54 -11.15 2.60
CA THR A 90 -7.70 -11.44 3.77
C THR A 90 -6.44 -12.23 3.41
N ASN A 91 -6.54 -13.18 2.48
CA ASN A 91 -5.37 -13.92 2.00
C ASN A 91 -4.40 -13.03 1.19
N ILE A 92 -4.91 -12.09 0.40
CA ILE A 92 -4.09 -11.11 -0.32
C ILE A 92 -3.36 -10.21 0.66
N ASP A 93 -4.08 -9.68 1.65
CA ASP A 93 -3.52 -8.84 2.72
C ASP A 93 -2.34 -9.52 3.41
N GLY A 94 -2.53 -10.76 3.87
CA GLY A 94 -1.44 -11.54 4.49
C GLY A 94 -0.26 -11.84 3.55
N ARG A 95 -0.48 -11.94 2.24
CA ARG A 95 0.62 -12.06 1.25
C ARG A 95 1.34 -10.74 1.05
N VAL A 96 0.62 -9.62 1.02
CA VAL A 96 1.19 -8.26 0.89
C VAL A 96 2.09 -7.98 2.09
N THR A 97 1.61 -8.19 3.32
CA THR A 97 2.45 -7.99 4.52
C THR A 97 3.72 -8.83 4.50
N LYS A 98 3.64 -10.09 4.02
CA LYS A 98 4.84 -10.95 3.87
C LYS A 98 5.80 -10.41 2.82
N ILE A 99 5.28 -9.89 1.70
CA ILE A 99 6.08 -9.29 0.63
C ILE A 99 6.78 -8.03 1.13
N GLU A 100 6.06 -7.13 1.81
CA GLU A 100 6.60 -5.91 2.41
C GLU A 100 7.77 -6.24 3.34
N ASN A 101 7.54 -7.11 4.33
CA ASN A 101 8.59 -7.54 5.26
C ASN A 101 9.78 -8.20 4.54
N SER A 102 9.53 -9.02 3.52
CA SER A 102 10.59 -9.69 2.76
C SER A 102 11.40 -8.72 1.90
N ILE A 103 10.76 -7.70 1.34
CA ILE A 103 11.44 -6.65 0.55
C ILE A 103 12.28 -5.79 1.47
N ASP A 104 11.75 -5.34 2.60
CA ASP A 104 12.49 -4.54 3.58
C ASP A 104 13.74 -5.26 4.07
N GLN A 105 13.61 -6.55 4.41
CA GLN A 105 14.76 -7.37 4.80
C GLN A 105 15.79 -7.53 3.67
N LYS A 106 15.34 -7.85 2.45
CA LYS A 106 16.25 -7.99 1.30
C LYS A 106 16.96 -6.69 0.94
N ILE A 107 16.30 -5.53 1.11
CA ILE A 107 16.92 -4.22 0.91
C ILE A 107 18.00 -4.00 1.96
N GLU A 108 17.73 -4.31 3.22
CA GLU A 108 18.72 -4.18 4.31
C GLU A 108 19.92 -5.08 4.06
N ASP A 109 19.70 -6.35 3.72
CA ASP A 109 20.75 -7.33 3.43
C ASP A 109 21.57 -6.97 2.18
N ALA A 110 20.96 -6.28 1.21
CA ALA A 110 21.62 -5.84 -0.02
C ALA A 110 22.44 -4.55 0.15
N LYS A 111 22.38 -3.88 1.31
CA LYS A 111 23.17 -2.66 1.54
C LYS A 111 24.66 -2.99 1.51
N VAL A 112 25.37 -2.34 0.58
CA VAL A 112 26.83 -2.35 0.55
C VAL A 112 27.32 -1.18 1.38
N THR A 113 28.19 -1.45 2.36
CA THR A 113 28.88 -0.39 3.10
C THR A 113 30.25 -0.13 2.48
N VAL A 114 30.53 1.12 2.14
CA VAL A 114 31.87 1.57 1.73
C VAL A 114 32.41 2.46 2.84
N LYS A 115 33.56 2.11 3.39
CA LYS A 115 34.22 2.86 4.48
C LYS A 115 35.58 3.34 4.02
N GLY A 116 35.90 4.59 4.37
CA GLY A 116 37.27 5.08 4.29
C GLY A 116 38.16 4.41 5.32
N ASP A 117 39.46 4.61 5.15
CA ASP A 117 40.49 4.22 6.11
C ASP A 117 41.47 5.37 6.27
N ASP A 118 41.23 6.16 7.32
CA ASP A 118 42.04 7.33 7.67
C ASP A 118 43.50 6.97 7.96
N LYS A 119 43.80 5.70 8.28
CA LYS A 119 45.18 5.25 8.52
C LYS A 119 45.96 5.11 7.22
N THR A 120 45.30 4.68 6.15
CA THR A 120 45.93 4.52 4.83
C THR A 120 45.74 5.75 3.95
N GLY A 121 44.87 6.69 4.33
CA GLY A 121 44.54 7.89 3.56
C GLY A 121 43.47 7.63 2.50
N VAL A 122 42.67 6.57 2.62
CA VAL A 122 41.53 6.31 1.72
C VAL A 122 40.30 7.05 2.25
N LYS A 123 39.79 8.00 1.48
CA LYS A 123 38.60 8.80 1.81
C LYS A 123 37.38 8.32 1.04
N VAL A 124 36.22 8.33 1.71
CA VAL A 124 34.93 8.00 1.10
C VAL A 124 33.93 9.11 1.40
N GLU A 125 33.34 9.69 0.36
CA GLU A 125 32.32 10.73 0.46
C GLU A 125 31.01 10.24 -0.16
N ASN A 126 29.89 10.42 0.54
CA ASN A 126 28.57 10.20 -0.04
C ASN A 126 28.23 11.39 -0.96
N THR A 127 27.97 11.11 -2.22
CA THR A 127 27.64 12.12 -3.25
C THR A 127 26.24 11.89 -3.82
N ALA A 128 25.37 11.20 -3.09
CA ALA A 128 24.01 10.90 -3.51
C ALA A 128 23.09 12.11 -3.38
N ASP A 129 22.32 12.39 -4.43
CA ASP A 129 21.22 13.35 -4.37
C ASP A 129 19.96 12.71 -3.77
N PRO A 130 19.08 13.50 -3.12
CA PRO A 130 17.79 13.01 -2.64
C PRO A 130 16.98 12.33 -3.76
N GLY A 131 16.54 11.09 -3.53
CA GLY A 131 15.76 10.31 -4.49
C GLY A 131 16.58 9.66 -5.62
N LYS A 132 17.91 9.71 -5.58
CA LYS A 132 18.82 8.98 -6.48
C LYS A 132 19.47 7.79 -5.76
N PRO A 133 19.99 6.79 -6.50
CA PRO A 133 20.79 5.73 -5.90
C PRO A 133 21.95 6.27 -5.07
N VAL A 134 22.30 5.56 -4.00
CA VAL A 134 23.45 5.92 -3.18
C VAL A 134 24.72 5.81 -4.03
N ASN A 135 25.47 6.90 -4.10
CA ASN A 135 26.75 6.96 -4.79
C ASN A 135 27.84 7.40 -3.82
N TYR A 136 29.02 6.76 -3.95
CA TYR A 136 30.20 7.08 -3.16
C TYR A 136 31.34 7.49 -4.08
N LYS A 137 31.99 8.60 -3.74
CA LYS A 137 33.29 8.97 -4.30
C LYS A 137 34.37 8.40 -3.38
N VAL A 138 35.20 7.51 -3.92
CA VAL A 138 36.39 6.99 -3.25
C VAL A 138 37.60 7.72 -3.79
N SER A 139 38.40 8.31 -2.91
CA SER A 139 39.61 9.06 -3.28
C SER A 139 40.71 8.85 -2.25
N LEU A 140 41.90 9.36 -2.56
CA LEU A 140 43.02 9.40 -1.62
C LEU A 140 43.14 10.81 -1.02
N GLU A 141 43.62 10.88 0.22
CA GLU A 141 44.06 12.11 0.84
C GLU A 141 45.44 12.55 0.31
N GLU A 142 45.88 13.75 0.70
CA GLU A 142 47.20 14.27 0.33
C GLU A 142 48.35 13.44 0.90
N LYS A 143 48.08 12.72 2.00
CA LYS A 143 49.01 11.79 2.64
C LYS A 143 48.43 10.38 2.62
N VAL A 144 49.19 9.43 2.09
CA VAL A 144 48.78 8.03 1.94
C VAL A 144 49.85 7.12 2.52
N ASN A 145 49.43 6.07 3.22
CA ASN A 145 50.32 5.05 3.77
C ASN A 145 50.13 3.72 3.02
N VAL A 146 51.21 3.17 2.48
CA VAL A 146 51.25 1.88 1.77
C VAL A 146 52.22 0.95 2.51
N GLY A 147 51.70 0.19 3.48
CA GLY A 147 52.54 -0.57 4.40
C GLY A 147 53.38 0.38 5.26
N HIS A 148 54.72 0.28 5.18
CA HIS A 148 55.64 1.17 5.89
C HIS A 148 56.02 2.44 5.12
N VAL A 149 55.60 2.54 3.85
CA VAL A 149 55.93 3.69 3.00
C VAL A 149 54.86 4.76 3.17
N THR A 150 55.29 6.00 3.35
CA THR A 150 54.41 7.17 3.37
C THR A 150 54.66 8.00 2.11
N ILE A 151 53.58 8.37 1.42
CA ILE A 151 53.59 9.35 0.32
C ILE A 151 52.87 10.59 0.84
N ASP A 152 53.59 11.71 0.97
CA ASP A 152 53.08 12.94 1.59
C ASP A 152 53.21 14.15 0.66
N GLY A 153 52.06 14.62 0.17
CA GLY A 153 51.94 15.81 -0.67
C GLY A 153 51.51 17.07 0.09
N LYS A 154 51.28 17.00 1.40
CA LYS A 154 50.54 18.01 2.17
C LYS A 154 51.14 19.43 2.12
N ASP A 155 52.46 19.52 2.11
CA ASP A 155 53.16 20.81 2.13
C ASP A 155 53.70 21.24 0.75
N SER A 156 53.11 20.75 -0.35
CA SER A 156 53.62 20.95 -1.73
C SER A 156 55.06 20.44 -1.95
N LYS A 157 55.59 19.64 -1.03
CA LYS A 157 56.97 19.15 -1.03
C LYS A 157 57.14 17.72 -1.54
N GLY A 158 56.04 17.01 -1.84
CA GLY A 158 56.04 15.70 -2.52
C GLY A 158 57.10 14.75 -1.99
N GLU A 159 56.95 14.30 -0.74
CA GLU A 159 57.93 13.45 -0.07
C GLU A 159 57.48 11.98 -0.06
N ILE A 160 58.44 11.07 -0.25
CA ILE A 160 58.23 9.63 -0.04
C ILE A 160 59.20 9.17 1.04
N THR A 161 58.67 8.68 2.17
CA THR A 161 59.47 8.19 3.32
C THR A 161 59.19 6.71 3.60
N GLY A 162 60.03 6.09 4.45
CA GLY A 162 59.91 4.67 4.80
C GLY A 162 60.52 3.70 3.78
N LEU A 163 61.31 4.21 2.83
CA LEU A 163 62.09 3.40 1.88
C LEU A 163 63.51 3.14 2.40
N THR A 164 64.08 1.98 2.05
CA THR A 164 65.48 1.62 2.34
C THR A 164 66.14 1.10 1.07
N ASN A 165 67.34 1.60 0.75
CA ASN A 165 68.10 1.12 -0.41
C ASN A 165 68.57 -0.32 -0.19
N THR A 166 68.40 -1.19 -1.20
CA THR A 166 68.89 -2.58 -1.14
C THR A 166 70.37 -2.71 -1.50
N THR A 167 70.88 -1.86 -2.39
CA THR A 167 72.31 -1.75 -2.72
C THR A 167 72.69 -0.28 -2.97
N VAL A 168 73.98 0.05 -2.83
CA VAL A 168 74.54 1.40 -2.99
C VAL A 168 75.79 1.42 -3.88
N ASP A 169 75.97 0.36 -4.66
CA ASP A 169 77.21 -0.04 -5.34
C ASP A 169 77.15 0.12 -6.86
N ALA A 170 76.04 0.65 -7.41
CA ALA A 170 75.94 0.91 -8.84
C ALA A 170 76.99 1.93 -9.32
N ALA A 171 77.61 1.69 -10.48
CA ALA A 171 78.69 2.53 -10.99
C ALA A 171 78.27 3.98 -11.30
N ASP A 172 76.98 4.23 -11.54
CA ASP A 172 76.38 5.55 -11.74
C ASP A 172 75.72 6.12 -10.47
N PHE A 173 75.85 5.46 -9.31
CA PHE A 173 75.31 5.90 -8.03
C PHE A 173 75.89 7.27 -7.64
N ALA A 174 75.02 8.19 -7.18
CA ALA A 174 75.35 9.58 -6.84
C ALA A 174 75.88 10.47 -7.97
N THR A 175 75.88 10.03 -9.24
CA THR A 175 76.33 10.88 -10.37
C THR A 175 75.23 11.73 -11.01
N LYS A 176 73.94 11.43 -10.73
CA LYS A 176 72.78 12.04 -11.40
C LYS A 176 72.02 13.11 -10.60
N GLY A 177 72.67 13.83 -9.68
CA GLY A 177 72.05 14.96 -8.96
C GLY A 177 70.82 14.56 -8.12
N ARG A 178 70.73 13.30 -7.71
CA ARG A 178 69.69 12.82 -6.79
C ARG A 178 70.04 13.27 -5.36
N ALA A 179 69.03 13.53 -4.53
CA ALA A 179 69.23 13.87 -3.13
C ALA A 179 70.07 12.78 -2.43
N ALA A 180 71.04 13.20 -1.62
CA ALA A 180 71.92 12.26 -0.94
C ALA A 180 71.23 11.68 0.33
N THR A 181 71.31 10.37 0.61
CA THR A 181 70.89 9.80 1.89
C THR A 181 71.83 10.24 3.03
N GLU A 182 71.38 10.19 4.27
CA GLU A 182 72.23 10.59 5.43
C GLU A 182 73.50 9.74 5.51
N GLU A 183 73.41 8.46 5.16
CA GLU A 183 74.55 7.56 5.05
C GLU A 183 75.53 7.98 3.94
N GLN A 184 75.02 8.56 2.84
CA GLN A 184 75.86 9.09 1.76
C GLN A 184 76.63 10.34 2.19
N LEU A 185 76.01 11.26 2.93
CA LEU A 185 76.73 12.41 3.51
C LEU A 185 77.80 11.93 4.50
N LYS A 186 77.49 10.95 5.34
CA LYS A 186 78.43 10.40 6.32
C LYS A 186 79.63 9.72 5.66
N ALA A 187 79.41 8.93 4.59
CA ALA A 187 80.49 8.31 3.83
C ALA A 187 81.34 9.33 3.04
N ALA A 188 80.72 10.38 2.50
CA ALA A 188 81.43 11.46 1.82
C ALA A 188 82.27 12.30 2.80
N MET A 189 81.72 12.68 3.97
CA MET A 189 82.44 13.39 5.01
C MET A 189 83.64 12.60 5.54
N GLY A 190 83.52 11.29 5.66
CA GLY A 190 84.64 10.41 6.07
C GLY A 190 85.82 10.42 5.09
N LYS A 191 85.60 10.71 3.80
CA LYS A 191 86.66 10.83 2.78
C LYS A 191 87.33 12.20 2.73
N VAL A 192 86.68 13.25 3.26
CA VAL A 192 87.22 14.63 3.30
C VAL A 192 88.10 14.85 4.54
N GLN A 193 87.97 14.02 5.57
CA GLN A 193 88.79 14.05 6.79
C GLN A 193 90.08 13.21 6.70
N ALA A 194 90.43 12.69 5.52
CA ALA A 194 91.62 11.87 5.27
C ALA A 194 92.64 12.61 4.40
#